data_AF-A0A6L3AP60-F1
#
_entry.id   AF-A0A6L3AP60-F1
#
_cell.length_a   1.000
_cell.length_b   1.000
_cell.length_c   1.000
_cell.angle_alpha   90.00
_cell.angle_beta   90.00
_cell.angle_gamma   90.00
#
_symmetry.space_group_name_H-M   'P 1'
#
loop_
_entity.id
_entity.type
_entity.pdbx_description
1 polymer ?
#
loop_
_entity_poly.entity_id
_entity_poly.type
_entity_poly.pdbx_seq_one_letter_code
_entity_poly.pdbx_strand_id
1 'polypeptide(L)'
;MEYFNLSLLEKLTNAGPRLAWIKKWLIEEVWSLSHYQTVSPIEYLKKGEVSVNRFETLISASADRIYGELLSPPDPSKNLLTILSDNQTAIVVFDGLSLREIPIIIKLSEKSGFKIEEISCSHAAIPCETIDFIERELKGTRVGPSQLVGRRELTERGITAMYSGSPTHSLGNIKENNALLVWSAFPDNTYKDSGARFDHHFENIQIQFETAWMNTVQQIKGKNRIIITSDHGYIFFGTGMDFVRSSQEIQKLNEYFGNDRYACLREKSNPPLSDDIVRDNNKRLAMIKGRVKTRSTGDAATKLYKHGGLSLMEMLTPWIILET
;
A
#
# COMPACT_ATOMS: atom_id res chain seq x y z
N MET A 1 3.66 -22.04 14.25
CA MET A 1 2.63 -22.10 13.18
C MET A 1 1.38 -22.67 13.82
N GLU A 2 0.51 -21.81 14.36
CA GLU A 2 -0.80 -22.25 14.82
C GLU A 2 -1.61 -22.74 13.62
N TYR A 3 -2.19 -23.92 13.77
CA TYR A 3 -3.24 -24.41 12.89
C TYR A 3 -4.39 -23.41 12.89
N PHE A 4 -5.04 -23.21 11.74
CA PHE A 4 -6.35 -22.55 11.65
C PHE A 4 -7.27 -23.14 12.72
N ASN A 5 -7.42 -22.42 13.82
CA ASN A 5 -8.17 -22.88 14.98
C ASN A 5 -9.56 -22.24 14.97
N LEU A 6 -10.51 -22.87 15.67
CA LEU A 6 -11.89 -22.36 15.77
C LEU A 6 -11.94 -20.89 16.22
N SER A 7 -10.96 -20.45 17.01
CA SER A 7 -10.88 -19.06 17.50
C SER A 7 -10.72 -18.03 16.37
N LEU A 8 -10.02 -18.34 15.28
CA LEU A 8 -9.90 -17.42 14.14
C LEU A 8 -11.23 -17.29 13.39
N LEU A 9 -11.94 -18.41 13.20
CA LEU A 9 -13.25 -18.41 12.55
C LEU A 9 -14.28 -17.67 13.42
N GLU A 10 -14.23 -17.84 14.74
CA GLU A 10 -15.06 -17.07 15.69
C GLU A 10 -14.76 -15.57 15.57
N LYS A 11 -13.49 -15.15 15.58
CA LYS A 11 -13.11 -13.73 15.37
C LYS A 11 -13.62 -13.16 14.04
N LEU A 12 -13.63 -13.96 12.97
CA LEU A 12 -14.13 -13.55 11.66
C LEU A 12 -15.67 -13.48 11.59
N THR A 13 -16.36 -14.37 12.29
CA THR A 13 -17.84 -14.46 12.22
C THR A 13 -18.54 -13.56 13.23
N ASN A 14 -17.89 -13.23 14.35
CA ASN A 14 -18.40 -12.33 15.39
C ASN A 14 -18.87 -10.96 14.88
N ALA A 15 -19.86 -10.36 15.55
CA ALA A 15 -20.33 -9.03 15.20
C ALA A 15 -19.24 -7.95 15.44
N GLY A 16 -19.29 -6.86 14.68
CA GLY A 16 -18.38 -5.72 14.81
C GLY A 16 -17.23 -5.69 13.78
N PRO A 17 -16.39 -4.64 13.81
CA PRO A 17 -15.29 -4.44 12.87
C PRO A 17 -14.16 -5.46 13.06
N ARG A 18 -13.59 -5.94 11.95
CA ARG A 18 -12.48 -6.91 11.94
C ARG A 18 -11.15 -6.26 11.61
N LEU A 19 -11.16 -5.17 10.84
CA LEU A 19 -9.93 -4.55 10.36
C LEU A 19 -8.98 -4.16 11.50
N ALA A 20 -9.49 -3.78 12.68
CA ALA A 20 -8.66 -3.41 13.82
C ALA A 20 -7.71 -4.56 14.25
N TRP A 21 -8.25 -5.77 14.47
CA TRP A 21 -7.41 -6.90 14.88
C TRP A 21 -6.62 -7.47 13.69
N ILE A 22 -7.14 -7.38 12.46
CA ILE A 22 -6.41 -7.82 11.25
C ILE A 22 -5.16 -6.97 11.05
N LYS A 23 -5.26 -5.64 11.20
CA LYS A 23 -4.11 -4.72 11.16
C LYS A 23 -3.06 -5.09 12.20
N LYS A 24 -3.51 -5.36 13.43
CA LYS A 24 -2.65 -5.80 14.53
C LYS A 24 -1.92 -7.11 14.18
N TRP A 25 -2.66 -8.12 13.73
CA TRP A 25 -2.10 -9.41 13.29
C TRP A 25 -1.07 -9.24 12.16
N LEU A 26 -1.37 -8.40 11.16
CA LEU A 26 -0.46 -8.14 10.04
C LEU A 26 0.85 -7.49 10.51
N ILE A 27 0.81 -6.51 11.41
CA ILE A 27 2.01 -5.79 11.86
C ILE A 27 2.80 -6.57 12.92
N GLU A 28 2.11 -7.14 13.91
CA GLU A 28 2.75 -7.73 15.09
C GLU A 28 3.16 -9.18 14.89
N GLU A 29 2.48 -9.91 13.99
CA GLU A 29 2.72 -11.34 13.78
C GLU A 29 3.27 -11.61 12.38
N VAL A 30 2.59 -11.17 11.31
CA VAL A 30 2.97 -11.55 9.95
C VAL A 30 4.22 -10.80 9.49
N TRP A 31 4.15 -9.47 9.46
CA TRP A 31 5.18 -8.58 8.94
C TRP A 31 6.00 -7.95 10.07
N SER A 32 6.25 -8.72 11.13
CA SER A 32 6.90 -8.24 12.35
C SER A 32 8.41 -8.08 12.20
N LEU A 33 8.99 -7.21 13.04
CA LEU A 33 10.44 -7.00 13.11
C LEU A 33 11.18 -8.27 13.55
N SER A 34 10.61 -9.05 14.48
CA SER A 34 11.22 -10.28 14.98
C SER A 34 11.35 -11.34 13.88
N HIS A 35 10.31 -11.51 13.06
CA HIS A 35 10.40 -12.38 11.89
C HIS A 35 11.41 -11.85 10.88
N TYR A 36 11.37 -10.55 10.58
CA TYR A 36 12.30 -9.93 9.64
C TYR A 36 13.78 -10.10 10.03
N GLN A 37 14.09 -10.15 11.32
CA GLN A 37 15.47 -10.31 11.81
C GLN A 37 15.96 -11.77 11.84
N THR A 38 15.06 -12.75 11.77
CA THR A 38 15.40 -14.17 12.02
C THR A 38 15.51 -15.01 10.75
N VAL A 39 15.08 -14.48 9.60
CA VAL A 39 15.09 -15.21 8.32
C VAL A 39 15.64 -14.33 7.20
N SER A 40 15.98 -14.93 6.05
CA SER A 40 16.38 -14.18 4.85
C SER A 40 15.23 -13.31 4.32
N PRO A 41 15.49 -12.22 3.57
CA PRO A 41 14.43 -11.38 2.98
C PRO A 41 13.40 -12.17 2.16
N ILE A 42 13.85 -13.18 1.42
CA ILE A 42 12.98 -14.01 0.58
C ILE A 42 12.13 -14.96 1.43
N GLU A 43 12.70 -15.53 2.49
CA GLU A 43 11.95 -16.38 3.40
C GLU A 43 10.92 -15.57 4.21
N TYR A 44 11.27 -14.34 4.62
CA TYR A 44 10.37 -13.39 5.25
C TYR A 44 9.16 -13.09 4.35
N LEU A 45 9.43 -12.72 3.08
CA LEU A 45 8.39 -12.51 2.09
C LEU A 45 7.52 -13.76 1.96
N LYS A 46 8.09 -14.93 1.64
CA LYS A 46 7.32 -16.15 1.38
C LYS A 46 6.45 -16.58 2.56
N LYS A 47 6.98 -16.57 3.78
CA LYS A 47 6.20 -16.96 4.97
C LYS A 47 5.05 -16.00 5.25
N GLY A 48 5.29 -14.69 5.11
CA GLY A 48 4.25 -13.70 5.25
C GLY A 48 3.18 -13.83 4.16
N GLU A 49 3.59 -13.98 2.90
CA GLU A 49 2.68 -14.15 1.76
C GLU A 49 1.80 -15.39 1.90
N VAL A 50 2.37 -16.53 2.29
CA VAL A 50 1.59 -17.75 2.56
C VAL A 50 0.53 -17.50 3.63
N SER A 51 0.90 -16.80 4.71
CA SER A 51 -0.01 -16.52 5.82
C SER A 51 -1.16 -15.61 5.39
N VAL A 52 -0.84 -14.52 4.67
CA VAL A 52 -1.84 -13.58 4.16
C VAL A 52 -2.70 -14.22 3.07
N ASN A 53 -2.12 -14.96 2.12
CA ASN A 53 -2.87 -15.61 1.05
C ASN A 53 -3.91 -16.61 1.61
N ARG A 54 -3.53 -17.43 2.59
CA ARG A 54 -4.45 -18.36 3.25
C ARG A 54 -5.58 -17.60 3.96
N PHE A 55 -5.25 -16.51 4.64
CA PHE A 55 -6.22 -15.67 5.33
C PHE A 55 -7.19 -14.98 4.36
N GLU A 56 -6.70 -14.37 3.28
CA GLU A 56 -7.54 -13.74 2.26
C GLU A 56 -8.41 -14.74 1.52
N THR A 57 -7.92 -15.97 1.29
CA THR A 57 -8.74 -17.06 0.73
C THR A 57 -9.94 -17.36 1.64
N LEU A 58 -9.70 -17.43 2.96
CA LEU A 58 -10.76 -17.64 3.94
C LEU A 58 -11.76 -16.47 3.97
N ILE A 59 -11.26 -15.23 3.94
CA ILE A 59 -12.11 -14.03 3.91
C ILE A 59 -13.00 -14.02 2.66
N SER A 60 -12.40 -14.27 1.49
CA SER A 60 -13.11 -14.31 0.22
C SER A 60 -14.21 -15.37 0.19
N ALA A 61 -14.04 -16.48 0.92
CA ALA A 61 -15.00 -17.57 0.96
C ALA A 61 -16.08 -17.44 2.07
N SER A 62 -15.77 -16.76 3.17
CA SER A 62 -16.59 -16.84 4.40
C SER A 62 -16.87 -15.52 5.11
N ALA A 63 -16.21 -14.42 4.73
CA ALA A 63 -16.28 -13.15 5.46
C ALA A 63 -16.25 -11.92 4.54
N ASP A 64 -17.12 -11.90 3.52
CA ASP A 64 -17.17 -10.86 2.48
C ASP A 64 -17.34 -9.42 3.05
N ARG A 65 -17.89 -9.28 4.26
CA ARG A 65 -18.03 -8.01 4.98
C ARG A 65 -16.72 -7.23 5.13
N ILE A 66 -15.56 -7.91 5.17
CA ILE A 66 -14.26 -7.25 5.26
C ILE A 66 -14.02 -6.34 4.06
N TYR A 67 -14.48 -6.72 2.86
CA TYR A 67 -14.35 -5.85 1.70
C TYR A 67 -15.19 -4.58 1.84
N GLY A 68 -16.36 -4.65 2.49
CA GLY A 68 -17.12 -3.47 2.89
C GLY A 68 -16.38 -2.58 3.90
N GLU A 69 -15.68 -3.18 4.86
CA GLU A 69 -14.81 -2.45 5.80
C GLU A 69 -13.64 -1.77 5.07
N LEU A 70 -13.03 -2.43 4.07
CA LEU A 70 -11.97 -1.84 3.25
C LEU A 70 -12.48 -0.68 2.37
N LEU A 71 -13.73 -0.73 1.93
CA LEU A 71 -14.37 0.36 1.18
C LEU A 71 -14.87 1.51 2.06
N SER A 72 -14.80 1.37 3.38
CA SER A 72 -15.26 2.40 4.30
C SER A 72 -14.31 3.61 4.26
N PRO A 73 -14.81 4.82 4.56
CA PRO A 73 -13.96 6.01 4.62
C PRO A 73 -12.74 5.80 5.54
N PRO A 74 -11.56 6.35 5.18
CA PRO A 74 -10.39 6.24 6.03
C PRO A 74 -10.60 6.99 7.35
N ASP A 75 -9.75 6.68 8.32
CA ASP A 75 -9.70 7.38 9.61
C ASP A 75 -9.44 8.88 9.37
N PRO A 76 -10.37 9.78 9.76
CA PRO A 76 -10.21 11.22 9.55
C PRO A 76 -8.97 11.81 10.22
N SER A 77 -8.46 11.18 11.29
CA SER A 77 -7.23 11.61 11.98
C SER A 77 -5.97 11.41 11.13
N LYS A 78 -6.04 10.61 10.08
CA LYS A 78 -4.93 10.31 9.15
C LYS A 78 -5.01 11.10 7.84
N ASN A 79 -5.88 12.11 7.75
CA ASN A 79 -5.99 12.94 6.55
C ASN A 79 -4.75 13.84 6.39
N LEU A 80 -4.11 13.77 5.22
CA LEU A 80 -2.83 14.45 5.00
C LEU A 80 -2.94 15.97 5.10
N LEU A 81 -3.97 16.59 4.50
CA LEU A 81 -4.13 18.04 4.54
C LEU A 81 -4.36 18.58 5.95
N THR A 82 -5.11 17.87 6.78
CA THR A 82 -5.31 18.26 8.19
C THR A 82 -3.98 18.21 8.94
N ILE A 83 -3.19 17.17 8.74
CA ILE A 83 -1.89 16.99 9.38
C ILE A 83 -0.88 18.06 8.93
N LEU A 84 -0.83 18.34 7.63
CA LEU A 84 0.06 19.34 7.03
C LEU A 84 -0.32 20.79 7.37
N SER A 85 -1.33 21.02 8.20
CA SER A 85 -1.61 22.34 8.75
C SER A 85 -0.60 22.77 9.82
N ASP A 86 0.15 21.82 10.39
CA ASP A 86 1.27 22.09 11.29
C ASP A 86 2.59 22.20 10.52
N ASN A 87 3.25 23.36 10.63
CA ASN A 87 4.49 23.65 9.91
C ASN A 87 5.71 22.88 10.42
N GLN A 88 5.64 22.26 11.60
CA GLN A 88 6.66 21.37 12.14
C GLN A 88 6.47 19.92 11.70
N THR A 89 5.42 19.62 10.93
CA THR A 89 5.16 18.28 10.43
C THR A 89 5.69 18.09 9.00
N ALA A 90 6.23 16.90 8.73
CA ALA A 90 6.46 16.39 7.39
C ALA A 90 5.73 15.08 7.16
N ILE A 91 5.29 14.86 5.93
CA ILE A 91 4.74 13.58 5.47
C ILE A 91 5.60 13.11 4.31
N VAL A 92 6.07 11.87 4.40
CA VAL A 92 6.77 11.15 3.33
C VAL A 92 5.85 10.05 2.82
N VAL A 93 5.35 10.23 1.60
CA VAL A 93 4.61 9.20 0.87
C VAL A 93 5.60 8.44 0.01
N PHE A 94 5.79 7.15 0.29
CA PHE A 94 6.51 6.23 -0.59
C PHE A 94 5.51 5.53 -1.49
N ASP A 95 5.59 5.77 -2.79
CA ASP A 95 4.68 5.26 -3.82
C ASP A 95 4.74 3.72 -3.87
N GLY A 96 3.61 3.06 -3.65
CA GLY A 96 3.53 1.59 -3.65
C GLY A 96 4.16 0.89 -2.43
N LEU A 97 4.39 1.58 -1.32
CA LEU A 97 4.91 0.99 -0.08
C LEU A 97 3.87 0.11 0.66
N SER A 98 4.28 -1.08 1.10
CA SER A 98 3.43 -2.04 1.81
C SER A 98 3.82 -2.24 3.27
N LEU A 99 2.95 -2.88 4.05
CA LEU A 99 3.23 -3.31 5.43
C LEU A 99 4.48 -4.19 5.54
N ARG A 100 4.88 -4.85 4.44
CA ARG A 100 6.10 -5.66 4.33
C ARG A 100 7.37 -4.87 4.61
N GLU A 101 7.36 -3.57 4.33
CA GLU A 101 8.51 -2.69 4.53
C GLU A 101 8.54 -2.04 5.93
N ILE A 102 7.55 -2.28 6.79
CA ILE A 102 7.53 -1.73 8.16
C ILE A 102 8.82 -2.08 8.94
N PRO A 103 9.31 -3.34 8.95
CA PRO A 103 10.52 -3.68 9.69
C PRO A 103 11.79 -2.95 9.24
N ILE A 104 11.93 -2.67 7.94
CA ILE A 104 13.09 -1.90 7.45
C ILE A 104 12.97 -0.43 7.83
N ILE A 105 11.76 0.14 7.81
CA ILE A 105 11.52 1.50 8.31
C ILE A 105 11.87 1.60 9.79
N ILE A 106 11.49 0.61 10.61
CA ILE A 106 11.85 0.59 12.05
C ILE A 106 13.38 0.62 12.21
N LYS A 107 14.10 -0.29 11.55
CA LYS A 107 15.57 -0.35 11.62
C LYS A 107 16.24 0.95 11.15
N LEU A 108 15.76 1.55 10.07
CA LEU A 108 16.31 2.79 9.52
C LEU A 108 15.99 3.99 10.41
N SER A 109 14.82 4.00 11.06
CA SER A 109 14.45 5.00 12.06
C SER A 109 15.43 4.98 13.22
N GLU A 110 15.65 3.81 13.83
CA GLU A 110 16.61 3.60 14.92
C GLU A 110 18.03 3.99 14.49
N LYS A 111 18.49 3.49 13.34
CA LYS A 111 19.84 3.79 12.79
C LYS A 111 20.04 5.29 12.55
N SER A 112 18.99 6.02 12.21
CA SER A 112 19.04 7.46 11.95
C SER A 112 18.79 8.30 13.20
N GLY A 113 18.54 7.66 14.35
CA GLY A 113 18.27 8.31 15.63
C GLY A 113 16.92 8.99 15.70
N PHE A 114 15.91 8.51 14.96
CA PHE A 114 14.52 8.90 15.18
C PHE A 114 13.89 8.04 16.27
N LYS A 115 12.99 8.63 17.04
CA LYS A 115 12.11 7.89 17.97
C LYS A 115 10.82 7.54 17.24
N ILE A 116 10.39 6.28 17.34
CA ILE A 116 9.10 5.85 16.80
C ILE A 116 8.02 6.11 17.84
N GLU A 117 7.05 6.96 17.51
CA GLU A 117 5.90 7.27 18.36
C GLU A 117 4.78 6.24 18.13
N GLU A 118 4.46 5.95 16.86
CA GLU A 118 3.36 5.07 16.47
C GLU A 118 3.76 4.19 15.28
N ILE A 119 3.32 2.93 15.30
CA ILE A 119 3.30 2.02 14.15
C ILE A 119 1.85 1.56 13.95
N SER A 120 1.29 1.85 12.78
CA SER A 120 -0.11 1.57 12.46
C SER A 120 -0.31 1.39 10.96
N CYS A 121 -1.57 1.27 10.53
CA CYS A 121 -1.96 1.22 9.12
C CYS A 121 -2.82 2.43 8.75
N SER A 122 -2.70 2.89 7.50
CA SER A 122 -3.70 3.72 6.82
C SER A 122 -4.44 2.90 5.75
N HIS A 123 -5.27 3.56 4.95
CA HIS A 123 -5.96 2.95 3.82
C HIS A 123 -5.57 3.62 2.50
N ALA A 124 -5.33 2.80 1.49
CA ALA A 124 -5.22 3.24 0.10
C ALA A 124 -6.52 3.88 -0.40
N ALA A 125 -6.44 4.62 -1.50
CA ALA A 125 -7.64 5.10 -2.18
C ALA A 125 -8.41 3.97 -2.88
N ILE A 126 -9.59 4.33 -3.41
CA ILE A 126 -10.46 3.41 -4.15
C ILE A 126 -10.70 4.06 -5.53
N PRO A 127 -10.14 3.51 -6.62
CA PRO A 127 -9.24 2.33 -6.65
C PRO A 127 -7.88 2.61 -6.00
N CYS A 128 -7.09 1.56 -5.75
CA CYS A 128 -5.73 1.65 -5.20
C CYS A 128 -4.75 2.24 -6.23
N GLU A 129 -4.93 3.51 -6.57
CA GLU A 129 -4.19 4.24 -7.60
C GLU A 129 -3.73 5.59 -7.05
N THR A 130 -2.52 5.98 -7.45
CA THR A 130 -1.86 7.21 -7.00
C THR A 130 -2.70 8.46 -7.20
N ILE A 131 -3.31 8.62 -8.38
CA ILE A 131 -4.09 9.83 -8.72
C ILE A 131 -5.34 9.93 -7.83
N ASP A 132 -6.01 8.81 -7.56
CA ASP A 132 -7.20 8.77 -6.71
C ASP A 132 -6.85 8.99 -5.24
N PHE A 133 -5.64 8.59 -4.81
CA PHE A 133 -5.11 8.94 -3.49
C PHE A 133 -4.84 10.43 -3.35
N ILE A 134 -4.15 11.04 -4.32
CA ILE A 134 -3.89 12.48 -4.32
C ILE A 134 -5.21 13.27 -4.31
N GLU A 135 -6.18 12.89 -5.15
CA GLU A 135 -7.48 13.55 -5.22
C GLU A 135 -8.21 13.48 -3.87
N ARG A 136 -8.18 12.32 -3.20
CA ARG A 136 -8.79 12.10 -1.89
C ARG A 136 -8.11 12.93 -0.79
N GLU A 137 -6.79 12.87 -0.70
CA GLU A 137 -6.05 13.45 0.42
C GLU A 137 -5.85 14.96 0.28
N LEU A 138 -5.61 15.44 -0.94
CA LEU A 138 -5.27 16.85 -1.22
C LEU A 138 -6.44 17.66 -1.80
N LYS A 139 -7.66 17.12 -1.74
CA LYS A 139 -8.94 17.75 -2.11
C LYS A 139 -8.98 18.35 -3.51
N GLY A 140 -9.43 17.56 -4.48
CA GLY A 140 -9.80 18.05 -5.82
C GLY A 140 -8.62 18.27 -6.77
N THR A 141 -7.42 17.83 -6.38
CA THR A 141 -6.24 17.85 -7.24
C THR A 141 -6.11 16.48 -7.90
N ARG A 142 -6.51 16.36 -9.18
CA ARG A 142 -6.34 15.12 -9.95
C ARG A 142 -5.09 15.22 -10.83
N VAL A 143 -3.92 15.04 -10.21
CA VAL A 143 -2.60 15.14 -10.86
C VAL A 143 -1.65 14.04 -10.40
N GLY A 144 -0.56 13.84 -11.15
CA GLY A 144 0.51 12.96 -10.73
C GLY A 144 1.43 13.58 -9.66
N PRO A 145 2.21 12.76 -8.93
CA PRO A 145 3.04 13.23 -7.82
C PRO A 145 4.02 14.35 -8.15
N SER A 146 4.72 14.24 -9.29
CA SER A 146 5.69 15.25 -9.73
C SER A 146 5.05 16.63 -9.99
N GLN A 147 3.75 16.65 -10.28
CA GLN A 147 2.99 17.86 -10.56
C GLN A 147 2.48 18.55 -9.27
N LEU A 148 2.76 18.00 -8.08
CA LEU A 148 2.46 18.64 -6.80
C LEU A 148 3.46 19.77 -6.46
N VAL A 149 4.69 19.68 -6.99
CA VAL A 149 5.76 20.65 -6.72
C VAL A 149 5.35 22.03 -7.24
N GLY A 150 5.42 23.04 -6.36
CA GLY A 150 5.11 24.44 -6.70
C GLY A 150 3.62 24.72 -6.94
N ARG A 151 2.71 23.79 -6.61
CA ARG A 151 1.27 24.03 -6.75
C ARG A 151 0.78 25.11 -5.80
N ARG A 152 0.08 26.09 -6.37
CA ARG A 152 -0.47 27.24 -5.65
C ARG A 152 -1.36 26.82 -4.49
N GLU A 153 -2.20 25.80 -4.67
CA GLU A 153 -3.16 25.34 -3.65
C GLU A 153 -2.47 24.77 -2.39
N LEU A 154 -1.22 24.27 -2.53
CA LEU A 154 -0.40 23.79 -1.42
C LEU A 154 0.44 24.93 -0.82
N THR A 155 1.07 25.74 -1.67
CA THR A 155 1.92 26.85 -1.20
C THR A 155 1.12 27.90 -0.43
N GLU A 156 -0.11 28.20 -0.85
CA GLU A 156 -1.01 29.13 -0.13
C GLU A 156 -1.42 28.60 1.26
N ARG A 157 -1.29 27.29 1.49
CA ARG A 157 -1.53 26.63 2.78
C ARG A 157 -0.26 26.48 3.62
N GLY A 158 0.89 27.01 3.18
CA GLY A 158 2.16 26.83 3.85
C GLY A 158 2.71 25.40 3.75
N ILE A 159 2.35 24.67 2.68
CA ILE A 159 2.81 23.31 2.41
C ILE A 159 3.79 23.36 1.24
N THR A 160 4.98 22.81 1.46
CA THR A 160 6.01 22.66 0.44
C THR A 160 6.04 21.20 -0.02
N ALA A 161 5.64 20.98 -1.28
CA ALA A 161 5.68 19.68 -1.90
C ALA A 161 7.02 19.43 -2.60
N MET A 162 7.61 18.25 -2.39
CA MET A 162 8.86 17.82 -3.00
C MET A 162 8.67 16.44 -3.63
N TYR A 163 9.39 16.16 -4.72
CA TYR A 163 9.28 14.89 -5.44
C TYR A 163 10.66 14.26 -5.65
N SER A 164 10.80 13.01 -5.21
CA SER A 164 11.96 12.16 -5.45
C SER A 164 11.59 11.04 -6.42
N GLY A 165 12.02 11.17 -7.67
CA GLY A 165 11.69 10.23 -8.76
C GLY A 165 12.48 8.91 -8.74
N SER A 166 13.55 8.82 -7.94
CA SER A 166 14.37 7.61 -7.80
C SER A 166 14.98 7.53 -6.39
N PRO A 167 15.39 6.33 -5.92
CA PRO A 167 16.03 6.18 -4.61
C PRO A 167 17.26 7.08 -4.38
N THR A 168 17.96 7.43 -5.46
CA THR A 168 19.18 8.25 -5.43
C THR A 168 18.92 9.76 -5.56
N HIS A 169 17.67 10.16 -5.86
CA HIS A 169 17.32 11.58 -6.00
C HIS A 169 17.14 12.21 -4.62
N SER A 170 18.17 12.94 -4.18
CA SER A 170 18.15 13.73 -2.95
C SER A 170 17.18 14.90 -3.03
N LEU A 171 16.45 15.16 -1.93
CA LEU A 171 15.63 16.37 -1.78
C LEU A 171 16.46 17.67 -1.73
N GLY A 172 17.77 17.58 -1.49
CA GLY A 172 18.65 18.73 -1.35
C GLY A 172 18.45 19.49 -0.02
N ASN A 173 18.93 20.72 0.03
CA ASN A 173 18.89 21.54 1.26
C ASN A 173 17.49 22.11 1.51
N ILE A 174 16.80 21.56 2.50
CA ILE A 174 15.46 22.01 2.91
C ILE A 174 15.63 23.15 3.92
N LYS A 175 15.36 24.39 3.50
CA LYS A 175 15.51 25.61 4.33
C LYS A 175 14.19 26.20 4.82
N GLU A 176 13.06 25.61 4.43
CA GLU A 176 11.75 26.21 4.63
C GLU A 176 11.12 25.80 5.97
N ASN A 177 10.53 26.78 6.67
CA ASN A 177 9.77 26.55 7.90
C ASN A 177 8.29 26.20 7.62
N ASN A 178 8.03 25.56 6.49
CA ASN A 178 6.71 25.13 6.02
C ASN A 178 6.48 23.65 6.33
N ALA A 179 5.22 23.20 6.39
CA ALA A 179 4.93 21.78 6.41
C ALA A 179 5.46 21.14 5.12
N LEU A 180 5.97 19.91 5.19
CA LEU A 180 6.57 19.25 4.02
C LEU A 180 5.72 18.08 3.57
N LEU A 181 5.40 18.02 2.27
CA LEU A 181 4.88 16.84 1.61
C LEU A 181 5.94 16.30 0.66
N VAL A 182 6.63 15.25 1.08
CA VAL A 182 7.61 14.55 0.25
C VAL A 182 6.93 13.37 -0.40
N TRP A 183 7.02 13.29 -1.73
CA TRP A 183 6.59 12.11 -2.48
C TRP A 183 7.79 11.42 -3.10
N SER A 184 8.01 10.16 -2.73
CA SER A 184 9.03 9.30 -3.29
C SER A 184 8.37 8.30 -4.24
N ALA A 185 8.82 8.22 -5.48
CA ALA A 185 8.31 7.26 -6.47
C ALA A 185 8.74 5.80 -6.19
N PHE A 186 9.56 5.59 -5.16
CA PHE A 186 9.99 4.28 -4.69
C PHE A 186 9.04 3.74 -3.61
N PRO A 187 8.75 2.42 -3.55
CA PRO A 187 9.28 1.37 -4.42
C PRO A 187 8.57 1.15 -5.78
N ASP A 188 7.43 1.78 -6.04
CA ASP A 188 6.60 1.46 -7.22
C ASP A 188 7.33 1.57 -8.56
N ASN A 189 8.19 2.59 -8.71
CA ASN A 189 9.00 2.77 -9.90
C ASN A 189 9.85 1.53 -10.28
N THR A 190 10.20 0.69 -9.30
CA THR A 190 10.97 -0.55 -9.51
C THR A 190 10.11 -1.74 -9.96
N TYR A 191 8.77 -1.70 -9.82
CA TYR A 191 7.89 -2.81 -10.21
C TYR A 191 7.78 -2.99 -11.74
N LYS A 192 8.32 -2.03 -12.49
CA LYS A 192 8.44 -2.09 -13.94
C LYS A 192 9.78 -2.68 -14.39
N ASP A 193 10.73 -2.86 -13.48
CA ASP A 193 12.04 -3.41 -13.78
C ASP A 193 11.96 -4.89 -14.17
N SER A 194 12.92 -5.36 -14.97
CA SER A 194 13.00 -6.77 -15.35
C SER A 194 13.16 -7.72 -14.15
N GLY A 195 13.64 -7.22 -13.01
CA GLY A 195 13.74 -7.97 -11.76
C GLY A 195 12.38 -8.32 -11.15
N ALA A 196 11.37 -7.47 -11.34
CA ALA A 196 10.04 -7.59 -10.73
C ALA A 196 9.22 -8.83 -11.18
N ARG A 197 9.76 -9.63 -12.11
CA ARG A 197 9.24 -10.95 -12.47
C ARG A 197 9.69 -12.07 -11.53
N PHE A 198 10.53 -11.76 -10.54
CA PHE A 198 11.10 -12.73 -9.62
C PHE A 198 10.95 -12.30 -8.15
N ASP A 199 10.88 -13.29 -7.27
CA ASP A 199 10.80 -13.08 -5.82
C ASP A 199 11.99 -12.26 -5.27
N HIS A 200 13.18 -12.43 -5.86
CA HIS A 200 14.40 -11.73 -5.43
C HIS A 200 14.36 -10.21 -5.62
N HIS A 201 13.39 -9.70 -6.39
CA HIS A 201 13.15 -8.26 -6.48
C HIS A 201 12.87 -7.64 -5.10
N PHE A 202 12.23 -8.39 -4.21
CA PHE A 202 11.97 -7.92 -2.85
C PHE A 202 13.26 -7.63 -2.07
N GLU A 203 14.27 -8.47 -2.22
CA GLU A 203 15.58 -8.21 -1.60
C GLU A 203 16.24 -6.95 -2.16
N ASN A 204 16.10 -6.70 -3.47
CA ASN A 204 16.58 -5.47 -4.09
C ASN A 204 15.85 -4.23 -3.56
N ILE A 205 14.54 -4.31 -3.29
CA ILE A 205 13.79 -3.24 -2.64
C ILE A 205 14.37 -2.97 -1.26
N GLN A 206 14.61 -4.01 -0.44
CA GLN A 206 15.18 -3.84 0.89
C GLN A 206 16.55 -3.13 0.85
N ILE A 207 17.42 -3.49 -0.10
CA ILE A 207 18.73 -2.84 -0.28
C ILE A 207 18.58 -1.38 -0.69
N GLN A 208 17.72 -1.09 -1.68
CA GLN A 208 17.53 0.27 -2.19
C GLN A 208 16.80 1.19 -1.20
N PHE A 209 16.03 0.62 -0.27
CA PHE A 209 15.29 1.38 0.73
C PHE A 209 16.20 2.29 1.57
N GLU A 210 17.39 1.80 1.94
CA GLU A 210 18.36 2.61 2.69
C GLU A 210 18.78 3.85 1.89
N THR A 211 18.99 3.70 0.58
CA THR A 211 19.35 4.82 -0.30
C THR A 211 18.19 5.81 -0.42
N ALA A 212 16.96 5.31 -0.64
CA ALA A 212 15.77 6.16 -0.69
C ALA A 212 15.57 6.91 0.63
N TRP A 213 15.75 6.23 1.76
CA TRP A 213 15.64 6.79 3.11
C TRP A 213 16.65 7.92 3.36
N MET A 214 17.92 7.69 3.02
CA MET A 214 18.97 8.71 3.13
C MET A 214 18.65 9.96 2.32
N ASN A 215 18.09 9.78 1.12
CA ASN A 215 17.79 10.88 0.21
C ASN A 215 16.44 11.56 0.47
N THR A 216 15.60 11.00 1.35
CA THR A 216 14.27 11.54 1.68
C THR A 216 14.12 11.81 3.18
N VAL A 217 13.82 10.78 3.98
CA VAL A 217 13.49 10.90 5.41
C VAL A 217 14.63 11.51 6.22
N GLN A 218 15.88 11.13 5.98
CA GLN A 218 17.01 11.72 6.72
C GLN A 218 17.21 13.21 6.41
N GLN A 219 16.84 13.67 5.21
CA GLN A 219 16.99 15.08 4.81
C GLN A 219 16.01 16.01 5.54
N ILE A 220 14.94 15.45 6.12
CA ILE A 220 13.90 16.20 6.85
C ILE A 220 14.00 16.04 8.37
N LYS A 221 15.14 15.60 8.91
CA LYS A 221 15.37 15.44 10.37
C LYS A 221 15.21 16.74 11.18
N GLY A 222 15.09 17.90 10.53
CA GLY A 222 14.75 19.16 11.21
C GLY A 222 13.26 19.31 11.59
N LYS A 223 12.41 18.33 11.28
CA LYS A 223 10.96 18.37 11.57
C LYS A 223 10.62 17.57 12.81
N ASN A 224 9.90 18.19 13.75
CA ASN A 224 9.53 17.57 15.02
C ASN A 224 8.71 16.30 14.84
N ARG A 225 7.86 16.25 13.80
CA ARG A 225 6.99 15.12 13.51
C ARG A 225 7.07 14.73 12.05
N ILE A 226 7.42 13.47 11.80
CA ILE A 226 7.52 12.92 10.44
C ILE A 226 6.59 11.72 10.33
N ILE A 227 5.70 11.75 9.35
CA ILE A 227 4.82 10.62 9.05
C ILE A 227 5.32 9.92 7.80
N ILE A 228 5.46 8.60 7.87
CA ILE A 228 5.75 7.75 6.72
C ILE A 228 4.50 6.98 6.36
N THR A 229 4.10 7.06 5.10
CA THR A 229 2.93 6.35 4.59
C THR A 229 3.07 5.99 3.10
N SER A 230 2.02 5.42 2.54
CA SER A 230 1.90 5.05 1.13
C SER A 230 0.56 5.46 0.57
N ASP A 231 0.53 5.69 -0.74
CA ASP A 231 -0.70 5.88 -1.52
C ASP A 231 -1.47 4.57 -1.74
N HIS A 232 -0.73 3.48 -1.99
CA HIS A 232 -1.24 2.11 -2.04
C HIS A 232 -0.16 1.09 -1.64
N GLY A 233 -0.57 -0.13 -1.32
CA GLY A 233 0.33 -1.27 -1.25
C GLY A 233 0.34 -2.06 -2.56
N TYR A 234 0.72 -3.33 -2.49
CA TYR A 234 0.75 -4.22 -3.64
C TYR A 234 0.50 -5.69 -3.25
N ILE A 235 -0.03 -6.44 -4.22
CA ILE A 235 -0.04 -7.90 -4.21
C ILE A 235 1.28 -8.43 -4.78
N PHE A 236 1.73 -9.52 -4.19
CA PHE A 236 2.77 -10.36 -4.74
C PHE A 236 2.17 -11.69 -5.25
N PHE A 237 2.33 -11.95 -6.55
CA PHE A 237 1.83 -13.12 -7.28
C PHE A 237 2.92 -14.16 -7.56
N GLY A 238 3.82 -14.38 -6.60
CA GLY A 238 4.77 -15.49 -6.65
C GLY A 238 4.07 -16.85 -6.73
N THR A 239 4.86 -17.92 -6.93
CA THR A 239 4.33 -19.28 -7.14
C THR A 239 3.37 -19.70 -6.03
N GLY A 240 2.11 -20.00 -6.40
CA GLY A 240 1.07 -20.47 -5.47
C GLY A 240 0.45 -19.38 -4.60
N MET A 241 0.68 -18.09 -4.92
CA MET A 241 0.14 -16.95 -4.17
C MET A 241 -1.13 -16.35 -4.78
N ASP A 242 -1.60 -16.87 -5.92
CA ASP A 242 -2.88 -16.52 -6.51
C ASP A 242 -4.00 -17.48 -6.11
N PHE A 243 -5.24 -16.99 -6.15
CA PHE A 243 -6.42 -17.81 -5.92
C PHE A 243 -6.68 -18.73 -7.12
N VAL A 244 -6.86 -20.02 -6.84
CA VAL A 244 -7.22 -21.00 -7.86
C VAL A 244 -8.66 -20.77 -8.32
N ARG A 245 -8.85 -20.60 -9.63
CA ARG A 245 -10.14 -20.48 -10.29
C ARG A 245 -10.17 -21.34 -11.55
N SER A 246 -11.36 -21.71 -11.99
CA SER A 246 -11.54 -22.45 -13.24
C SER A 246 -11.10 -21.60 -14.44
N SER A 247 -10.76 -22.26 -15.54
CA SER A 247 -10.37 -21.56 -16.78
C SER A 247 -11.48 -20.66 -17.30
N GLN A 248 -12.75 -21.04 -17.13
CA GLN A 248 -13.90 -20.27 -17.57
C GLN A 248 -14.11 -18.99 -16.73
N GLU A 249 -13.94 -19.08 -15.40
CA GLU A 249 -14.00 -17.91 -14.53
C GLU A 249 -12.89 -16.91 -14.86
N ILE A 250 -11.65 -17.39 -14.98
CA ILE A 250 -10.50 -16.56 -15.36
C ILE A 250 -10.71 -15.91 -16.72
N GLN A 251 -11.26 -16.62 -17.71
CA GLN A 251 -11.56 -16.05 -19.02
C GLN A 251 -12.51 -14.85 -18.92
N LYS A 252 -13.63 -15.00 -18.21
CA LYS A 252 -14.60 -13.90 -18.03
C LYS A 252 -13.99 -12.69 -17.31
N LEU A 253 -13.18 -12.95 -16.29
CA LEU A 253 -12.47 -11.88 -15.57
C LEU A 253 -11.46 -11.17 -16.47
N ASN A 254 -10.73 -11.91 -17.31
CA ASN A 254 -9.77 -11.32 -18.26
C ASN A 254 -10.46 -10.49 -19.34
N GLU A 255 -11.57 -10.96 -19.90
CA GLU A 255 -12.34 -10.22 -20.91
C GLU A 255 -12.82 -8.86 -20.36
N TYR A 256 -13.16 -8.82 -19.07
CA TYR A 256 -13.66 -7.60 -18.45
C TYR A 256 -12.54 -6.68 -17.92
N PHE A 257 -11.60 -7.19 -17.13
CA PHE A 257 -10.57 -6.39 -16.47
C PHE A 257 -9.27 -6.26 -17.28
N GLY A 258 -8.99 -7.19 -18.18
CA GLY A 258 -7.72 -7.22 -18.90
C GLY A 258 -6.53 -7.34 -17.96
N ASN A 259 -5.60 -6.38 -18.06
CA ASN A 259 -4.40 -6.31 -17.23
C ASN A 259 -4.65 -5.65 -15.87
N ASP A 260 -5.76 -4.92 -15.73
CA ASP A 260 -6.06 -4.13 -14.55
C ASP A 260 -6.76 -4.97 -13.48
N ARG A 261 -6.86 -4.40 -12.29
CA ARG A 261 -7.58 -5.02 -11.16
C ARG A 261 -8.88 -4.31 -10.81
N TYR A 262 -9.22 -3.29 -11.58
CA TYR A 262 -10.49 -2.57 -11.52
C TYR A 262 -10.94 -2.16 -12.92
N ALA A 263 -12.19 -1.73 -13.04
CA ALA A 263 -12.72 -1.12 -14.25
C ALA A 263 -13.77 -0.06 -13.90
N CYS A 264 -13.81 1.03 -14.66
CA CYS A 264 -14.86 2.03 -14.53
C CYS A 264 -16.18 1.53 -15.11
N LEU A 265 -17.24 1.54 -14.29
CA LEU A 265 -18.58 1.10 -14.69
C LEU A 265 -19.21 1.99 -15.78
N ARG A 266 -18.67 3.19 -16.01
CA ARG A 266 -19.09 4.05 -17.14
C ARG A 266 -18.57 3.54 -18.49
N GLU A 267 -17.39 2.94 -18.50
CA GLU A 267 -16.73 2.46 -19.71
C GLU A 267 -17.12 1.00 -19.98
N LYS A 268 -17.24 0.20 -18.92
CA LYS A 268 -17.64 -1.20 -18.97
C LYS A 268 -18.80 -1.40 -17.99
N SER A 269 -20.04 -1.35 -18.48
CA SER A 269 -21.22 -1.31 -17.60
C SER A 269 -21.59 -2.66 -16.98
N ASN A 270 -21.12 -3.77 -17.55
CA ASN A 270 -21.61 -5.11 -17.25
C ASN A 270 -20.48 -6.02 -16.74
N PRO A 271 -19.99 -5.84 -15.50
CA PRO A 271 -19.05 -6.78 -14.90
C PRO A 271 -19.66 -8.18 -14.81
N PRO A 272 -18.86 -9.25 -15.02
CA PRO A 272 -19.37 -10.61 -14.97
C PRO A 272 -19.94 -10.93 -13.59
N LEU A 273 -20.89 -11.87 -13.54
CA LEU A 273 -21.40 -12.39 -12.27
C LEU A 273 -20.33 -13.29 -11.66
N SER A 274 -19.65 -12.82 -10.62
CA SER A 274 -18.56 -13.51 -9.95
C SER A 274 -18.45 -13.03 -8.50
N ASP A 275 -18.23 -13.97 -7.59
CA ASP A 275 -17.99 -13.68 -6.18
C ASP A 275 -16.66 -12.96 -5.95
N ASP A 276 -15.76 -12.97 -6.93
CA ASP A 276 -14.46 -12.30 -6.90
C ASP A 276 -14.53 -10.80 -7.21
N ILE A 277 -15.72 -10.25 -7.47
CA ILE A 277 -15.89 -8.85 -7.85
C ILE A 277 -16.65 -8.10 -6.76
N VAL A 278 -16.11 -6.94 -6.36
CA VAL A 278 -16.88 -5.92 -5.64
C VAL A 278 -17.29 -4.83 -6.60
N ARG A 279 -18.55 -4.39 -6.48
CA ARG A 279 -19.06 -3.20 -7.17
C ARG A 279 -19.20 -2.08 -6.16
N ASP A 280 -18.50 -0.97 -6.39
CA ASP A 280 -18.73 0.28 -5.70
C ASP A 280 -19.56 1.20 -6.61
N ASN A 281 -20.86 1.29 -6.34
CA ASN A 281 -21.77 2.12 -7.13
C ASN A 281 -21.54 3.62 -6.93
N ASN A 282 -21.03 4.03 -5.75
CA ASN A 282 -20.77 5.44 -5.45
C ASN A 282 -19.58 5.95 -6.27
N LYS A 283 -18.51 5.14 -6.33
CA LYS A 283 -17.32 5.42 -7.15
C LYS A 283 -17.48 5.00 -8.61
N ARG A 284 -18.51 4.21 -8.92
CA ARG A 284 -18.77 3.59 -10.22
C ARG A 284 -17.60 2.71 -10.69
N LEU A 285 -17.18 1.81 -9.81
CA LEU A 285 -16.07 0.89 -10.05
C LEU A 285 -16.52 -0.55 -9.86
N ALA A 286 -15.96 -1.43 -10.68
CA ALA A 286 -15.86 -2.85 -10.36
C ALA A 286 -14.39 -3.14 -10.01
N MET A 287 -14.14 -3.95 -8.98
CA MET A 287 -12.79 -4.27 -8.49
C MET A 287 -12.67 -5.76 -8.19
N ILE A 288 -11.48 -6.30 -8.42
CA ILE A 288 -11.14 -7.68 -8.09
C ILE A 288 -10.82 -7.80 -6.60
N LYS A 289 -11.44 -8.76 -5.92
CA LYS A 289 -11.18 -9.14 -4.53
C LYS A 289 -9.91 -9.97 -4.41
N GLY A 290 -9.17 -9.71 -3.32
CA GLY A 290 -8.08 -10.57 -2.88
C GLY A 290 -7.08 -10.87 -4.00
N ARG A 291 -6.60 -12.12 -4.05
CA ARG A 291 -5.47 -12.52 -4.90
C ARG A 291 -5.89 -13.25 -6.17
N VAL A 292 -7.00 -12.84 -6.78
CA VAL A 292 -7.34 -13.36 -8.11
C VAL A 292 -6.42 -12.74 -9.15
N LYS A 293 -5.71 -13.59 -9.89
CA LYS A 293 -4.78 -13.20 -10.94
C LYS A 293 -5.44 -13.33 -12.30
N THR A 294 -5.79 -12.20 -12.90
CA THR A 294 -6.13 -12.17 -14.34
C THR A 294 -4.89 -12.50 -15.15
N ARG A 295 -5.09 -13.16 -16.31
CA ARG A 295 -4.02 -13.41 -17.27
C ARG A 295 -3.72 -12.09 -17.95
N SER A 296 -2.69 -11.41 -17.43
CA SER A 296 -2.16 -10.28 -18.13
C SER A 296 -1.51 -10.71 -19.44
N THR A 297 -1.55 -9.83 -20.43
CA THR A 297 -0.89 -9.99 -21.73
C THR A 297 0.31 -9.05 -21.83
N GLY A 298 1.26 -9.37 -22.72
CA GLY A 298 2.49 -8.59 -22.91
C GLY A 298 3.39 -8.55 -21.66
N ASP A 299 4.11 -7.45 -21.47
CA ASP A 299 5.06 -7.28 -20.37
C ASP A 299 4.42 -7.33 -18.97
N ALA A 300 3.11 -7.08 -18.87
CA ALA A 300 2.36 -7.20 -17.61
C ALA A 300 2.11 -8.66 -17.18
N ALA A 301 2.22 -9.62 -18.10
CA ALA A 301 2.00 -11.05 -17.85
C ALA A 301 2.99 -11.64 -16.84
N THR A 302 4.23 -11.16 -16.88
CA THR A 302 5.34 -11.71 -16.11
C THR A 302 5.56 -11.00 -14.78
N LYS A 303 4.86 -9.91 -14.50
CA LYS A 303 5.06 -9.11 -13.27
C LYS A 303 4.41 -9.78 -12.07
N LEU A 304 5.18 -9.93 -10.99
CA LEU A 304 4.68 -10.48 -9.73
C LEU A 304 4.02 -9.42 -8.85
N TYR A 305 4.35 -8.15 -9.03
CA TYR A 305 3.88 -7.03 -8.21
C TYR A 305 2.76 -6.29 -8.95
N LYS A 306 1.59 -6.15 -8.32
CA LYS A 306 0.42 -5.48 -8.89
C LYS A 306 -0.40 -4.75 -7.82
N HIS A 307 -1.13 -3.72 -8.21
CA HIS A 307 -2.07 -2.99 -7.37
C HIS A 307 -3.37 -2.66 -8.15
N GLY A 308 -4.24 -1.84 -7.56
CA GLY A 308 -5.50 -1.38 -8.14
C GLY A 308 -6.74 -2.18 -7.74
N GLY A 309 -6.56 -3.35 -7.12
CA GLY A 309 -7.64 -4.21 -6.63
C GLY A 309 -8.01 -3.99 -5.18
N LEU A 310 -8.74 -4.95 -4.61
CA LEU A 310 -9.24 -4.92 -3.23
C LEU A 310 -8.71 -6.12 -2.45
N SER A 311 -7.42 -6.08 -2.10
CA SER A 311 -6.77 -7.00 -1.16
C SER A 311 -6.28 -6.28 0.08
N LEU A 312 -6.05 -7.01 1.17
CA LEU A 312 -5.46 -6.46 2.39
C LEU A 312 -4.11 -5.79 2.11
N MET A 313 -3.30 -6.37 1.23
CA MET A 313 -1.94 -5.89 0.97
C MET A 313 -1.87 -4.75 -0.04
N GLU A 314 -2.93 -4.50 -0.80
CA GLU A 314 -3.12 -3.30 -1.61
C GLU A 314 -3.71 -2.16 -0.77
N MET A 315 -4.74 -2.47 0.03
CA MET A 315 -5.54 -1.47 0.72
C MET A 315 -4.93 -0.99 2.03
N LEU A 316 -4.22 -1.84 2.77
CA LEU A 316 -3.62 -1.44 4.05
C LEU A 316 -2.19 -0.98 3.80
N THR A 317 -1.95 0.30 4.05
CA THR A 317 -0.64 0.94 3.85
C THR A 317 0.01 1.27 5.18
N PRO A 318 1.35 1.36 5.27
CA PRO A 318 2.01 1.79 6.49
C PRO A 318 1.54 3.17 6.95
N TRP A 319 1.50 3.37 8.27
CA TRP A 319 1.37 4.67 8.91
C TRP A 319 2.28 4.67 10.12
N ILE A 320 3.44 5.32 9.98
CA ILE A 320 4.46 5.35 11.04
C ILE A 320 4.72 6.80 11.39
N ILE A 321 4.67 7.12 12.67
CA ILE A 321 4.98 8.46 13.17
C ILE A 321 6.33 8.43 13.87
N LEU A 322 7.21 9.32 13.43
CA LEU A 322 8.54 9.52 13.97
C LEU A 322 8.64 10.89 14.62
N GLU A 323 9.40 10.95 15.71
CA GLU A 323 9.87 12.15 16.36
C GLU A 323 11.40 12.26 16.22
N THR A 324 11.88 13.50 16.13
CA THR A 324 13.31 13.83 16.04
C THR A 324 13.90 14.24 17.37
#